data_AF-A0A8X6WVY9-F1
#
_entry.id   AF-A0A8X6WVY9-F1
#
_cell.length_a   1.000
_cell.length_b   1.000
_cell.length_c   1.000
_cell.angle_alpha   90.00
_cell.angle_beta   90.00
_cell.angle_gamma   90.00
#
_symmetry.space_group_name_H-M   'P 1'
#
loop_
_entity.id
_entity.type
_entity.pdbx_description
1 polymer ?
#
loop_
_entity_poly.entity_id
_entity_poly.type
_entity_poly.pdbx_seq_one_letter_code
_entity_poly.pdbx_strand_id
1 'polypeptide(L)'
;MPTQEEKWLEFSNHKFKLPVPYVIYADLECILEKISSCEQDPKISSTESIAKHVPCGFAYVIVGPDGAMIKPPTVFRGKNAIDQFLTKLLDEENQF
;
A
#
# COMPACT_ATOMS: atom_id res chain seq x y z
N MET A 1 -18.74 8.92 -31.48
CA MET A 1 -17.38 9.41 -31.16
C MET A 1 -17.57 10.76 -30.48
N PRO A 2 -16.88 11.08 -29.37
CA PRO A 2 -17.08 12.35 -28.67
C PRO A 2 -16.77 13.52 -29.59
N THR A 3 -17.48 14.62 -29.44
CA THR A 3 -17.21 15.87 -30.19
C THR A 3 -15.92 16.54 -29.69
N GLN A 4 -15.36 17.50 -30.45
CA GLN A 4 -14.15 18.22 -29.99
C GLN A 4 -14.37 18.95 -28.65
N GLU A 5 -15.60 19.34 -28.35
CA GLU A 5 -16.01 20.02 -27.11
C GLU A 5 -16.09 19.04 -25.93
N GLU A 6 -16.43 17.78 -26.18
CA GLU A 6 -16.50 16.69 -25.16
C GLU A 6 -15.18 15.91 -25.04
N LYS A 7 -14.09 16.41 -25.65
CA LYS A 7 -12.78 15.74 -25.63
C LYS A 7 -12.20 15.64 -24.22
N TRP A 8 -12.55 16.57 -23.34
CA TRP A 8 -12.02 16.66 -21.99
C TRP A 8 -13.08 16.30 -20.97
N LEU A 9 -12.77 15.32 -20.13
CA LEU A 9 -13.61 14.91 -19.01
C LEU A 9 -13.05 15.56 -17.75
N GLU A 10 -13.82 16.46 -17.15
CA GLU A 10 -13.47 17.12 -15.89
C GLU A 10 -14.37 16.62 -14.77
N PHE A 11 -13.79 16.45 -13.58
CA PHE A 11 -14.54 16.07 -12.41
C PHE A 11 -15.15 17.31 -11.76
N SER A 12 -16.48 17.46 -11.79
CA SER A 12 -17.17 18.64 -11.25
C SER A 12 -17.57 18.52 -9.77
N ASN A 13 -17.54 17.31 -9.21
CA ASN A 13 -18.12 17.00 -7.90
C ASN A 13 -17.12 17.13 -6.73
N HIS A 14 -16.19 18.09 -6.79
CA HIS A 14 -15.17 18.30 -5.75
C HIS A 14 -15.74 18.55 -4.34
N LYS A 15 -16.96 19.10 -4.25
CA LYS A 15 -17.68 19.37 -3.00
C LYS A 15 -18.09 18.11 -2.22
N PHE A 16 -18.08 16.94 -2.84
CA PHE A 16 -18.39 15.65 -2.21
C PHE A 16 -17.13 14.90 -1.74
N LYS A 17 -15.97 15.55 -1.75
CA LYS A 17 -14.79 14.99 -1.09
C LYS A 17 -15.11 14.87 0.40
N LEU A 18 -14.87 13.69 0.98
CA LEU A 18 -14.81 13.60 2.44
C LEU A 18 -13.74 14.59 2.92
N PRO A 19 -14.03 15.46 3.90
CA PRO A 19 -12.99 16.22 4.56
C PRO A 19 -12.17 15.23 5.39
N VAL A 20 -11.13 14.65 4.77
CA VAL A 20 -10.19 13.78 5.45
C VAL A 20 -9.09 14.67 6.03
N PRO A 21 -8.79 14.58 7.33
CA PRO A 21 -7.80 15.45 7.97
C PRO A 21 -6.38 15.19 7.44
N TYR A 22 -6.10 14.00 6.92
CA TYR A 22 -4.83 13.61 6.33
C TYR A 22 -4.96 12.32 5.50
N VAL A 23 -3.97 12.04 4.65
CA VAL A 23 -3.84 10.79 3.89
C VAL A 23 -2.50 10.16 4.20
N ILE A 24 -2.49 8.84 4.42
CA ILE A 24 -1.26 8.06 4.58
C ILE A 24 -0.96 7.34 3.28
N TYR A 25 0.22 7.59 2.71
CA TYR A 25 0.77 6.83 1.59
C TYR A 25 1.86 5.90 2.12
N ALA A 26 1.73 4.60 1.86
CA ALA A 26 2.64 3.60 2.38
C ALA A 26 3.10 2.64 1.28
N ASP A 27 4.31 2.12 1.46
CA ASP A 27 4.90 1.07 0.63
C ASP A 27 5.62 0.02 1.51
N LEU A 28 5.62 -1.22 1.06
CA LEU A 28 6.14 -2.39 1.78
C LEU A 28 7.25 -3.06 0.98
N GLU A 29 8.34 -3.38 1.65
CA GLU A 29 9.46 -4.14 1.09
C GLU A 29 9.37 -5.59 1.53
N CYS A 30 9.60 -6.53 0.61
CA CYS A 30 9.51 -7.96 0.87
C CYS A 30 10.75 -8.71 0.37
N ILE A 31 11.20 -9.69 1.15
CA ILE A 31 12.17 -10.70 0.70
C ILE A 31 11.39 -11.88 0.12
N LEU A 32 11.89 -12.44 -0.98
CA LEU A 32 11.37 -13.67 -1.56
C LEU A 32 12.04 -14.88 -0.90
N GLU A 33 11.30 -15.57 -0.03
CA GLU A 33 11.73 -16.84 0.53
C GLU A 33 11.29 -17.97 -0.39
N LYS A 34 12.23 -18.83 -0.80
CA LYS A 34 11.91 -20.01 -1.62
C LYS A 34 11.02 -20.96 -0.85
N ILE A 35 9.95 -21.40 -1.49
CA ILE A 35 9.10 -22.45 -0.95
C ILE A 35 9.67 -23.78 -1.42
N SER A 36 9.87 -24.70 -0.48
CA SER A 36 10.17 -26.10 -0.80
C SER A 36 8.84 -26.86 -0.86
N SER A 37 8.36 -27.14 -2.07
CA SER A 37 7.20 -28.00 -2.31
C SER A 37 7.64 -29.40 -2.75
N CYS A 38 6.76 -30.37 -2.55
CA CYS A 38 6.91 -31.70 -3.15
C CYS A 38 6.56 -31.63 -4.64
N GLU A 39 7.15 -32.51 -5.46
CA GLU A 39 6.80 -32.60 -6.88
C GLU A 39 5.30 -32.89 -7.06
N GLN A 40 4.63 -32.13 -7.94
CA GLN A 40 3.23 -32.35 -8.28
C GLN A 40 3.06 -33.57 -9.19
N ASP A 41 1.90 -34.23 -9.12
CA ASP A 41 1.55 -35.31 -10.04
C ASP A 41 1.41 -34.73 -11.47
N PRO A 42 2.26 -35.14 -12.44
CA PRO A 42 2.21 -34.62 -13.81
C PRO A 42 0.92 -34.98 -14.56
N LYS A 43 0.09 -35.88 -14.02
CA LYS A 43 -1.22 -36.25 -14.60
C LYS A 43 -2.35 -35.32 -14.19
N ILE A 44 -2.12 -34.47 -13.19
CA ILE A 44 -3.12 -33.58 -12.62
C ILE A 44 -2.66 -32.14 -12.86
N SER A 45 -3.52 -31.32 -13.43
CA SER A 45 -3.22 -29.89 -13.57
C SER A 45 -3.21 -29.22 -12.21
N SER A 46 -2.13 -28.52 -11.90
CA SER A 46 -1.94 -27.86 -10.62
C SER A 46 -1.00 -26.66 -10.76
N THR A 47 -0.99 -25.80 -9.74
CA THR A 47 -0.15 -24.58 -9.70
C THR A 47 0.86 -24.73 -8.59
N GLU A 48 2.14 -24.43 -8.89
CA GLU A 48 3.23 -24.45 -7.92
C GLU A 48 3.56 -23.04 -7.45
N SER A 49 3.57 -22.84 -6.14
CA SER A 49 4.07 -21.60 -5.55
C SER A 49 5.57 -21.72 -5.29
N ILE A 50 6.37 -20.95 -6.02
CA ILE A 50 7.83 -21.04 -5.99
C ILE A 50 8.49 -20.20 -4.89
N ALA A 51 7.81 -19.14 -4.44
CA ALA A 51 8.35 -18.21 -3.47
C ALA A 51 7.24 -17.51 -2.67
N LYS A 52 7.55 -17.20 -1.41
CA LYS A 52 6.71 -16.43 -0.50
C LYS A 52 7.33 -15.05 -0.29
N HIS A 53 6.50 -14.01 -0.43
CA HIS A 53 6.89 -12.66 -0.03
C HIS A 53 6.82 -12.56 1.50
N VAL A 54 7.96 -12.27 2.12
CA VAL A 54 8.08 -12.02 3.55
C VAL A 54 8.41 -10.54 3.76
N PRO A 55 7.46 -9.76 4.31
CA PRO A 55 7.68 -8.34 4.57
C PRO A 55 8.88 -8.12 5.50
N CYS A 56 9.80 -7.27 5.06
CA CYS A 56 11.06 -6.97 5.74
C CYS A 56 11.25 -5.48 6.04
N GLY A 57 10.34 -4.63 5.56
CA GLY A 57 10.36 -3.21 5.86
C GLY A 57 9.14 -2.50 5.29
N PHE A 58 8.99 -1.23 5.68
CA PHE A 58 7.98 -0.33 5.13
C PHE A 58 8.46 1.12 5.19
N ALA A 59 7.83 1.96 4.39
CA ALA A 59 7.90 3.40 4.53
C ALA A 59 6.51 4.00 4.36
N TYR A 60 6.17 5.03 5.14
CA TYR A 60 4.98 5.82 4.89
C TYR A 60 5.18 7.31 5.16
N VAL A 61 4.37 8.12 4.48
CA VAL A 61 4.26 9.56 4.68
C VAL A 61 2.82 9.93 5.00
N ILE A 62 2.65 10.95 5.84
CA ILE A 62 1.35 11.51 6.18
C ILE A 62 1.25 12.87 5.51
N VAL A 63 0.24 13.04 4.68
CA VAL A 63 0.01 14.22 3.84
C VAL A 63 -1.27 14.91 4.27
N GLY A 64 -1.19 16.20 4.57
CA GLY A 64 -2.31 17.01 4.98
C GLY A 64 -3.21 17.43 3.81
N PRO A 65 -4.32 18.15 4.09
CA PRO A 65 -5.27 18.58 3.08
C PRO A 65 -4.67 19.57 2.07
N ASP A 66 -3.59 20.26 2.45
CA ASP A 66 -2.81 21.17 1.61
C ASP A 66 -1.80 20.44 0.69
N GLY A 67 -1.71 19.11 0.80
CA GLY A 67 -0.75 18.30 0.05
C GLY A 67 0.67 18.33 0.63
N ALA A 68 0.89 19.02 1.76
CA ALA A 68 2.17 19.04 2.43
C ALA A 68 2.33 17.84 3.36
N MET A 69 3.57 17.39 3.56
CA MET A 69 3.86 16.38 4.57
C MET A 69 3.68 16.99 5.97
N ILE A 70 2.88 16.32 6.80
CA ILE A 70 2.61 16.76 8.17
C ILE A 70 3.83 16.49 9.07
N LYS A 71 4.58 15.42 8.76
CA LYS A 71 5.77 15.00 9.51
C LYS A 71 6.77 14.27 8.63
N PRO A 72 8.03 14.09 9.09
CA PRO A 72 9.02 13.31 8.36
C PRO A 72 8.54 11.87 8.05
N PRO A 73 9.02 11.24 6.97
CA PRO A 73 8.63 9.87 6.62
C PRO A 73 8.97 8.91 7.75
N THR A 74 8.06 7.98 8.02
CA THR A 74 8.33 6.88 8.95
C THR A 74 8.85 5.71 8.13
N VAL A 75 10.02 5.19 8.52
CA VAL A 75 10.67 4.07 7.84
C VAL A 75 11.03 3.01 8.86
N PHE A 76 10.77 1.75 8.52
CA PHE A 76 11.15 0.61 9.33
C PHE A 76 11.80 -0.46 8.46
N ARG A 77 12.83 -1.11 9.00
CA ARG A 77 13.46 -2.29 8.41
C ARG A 77 13.72 -3.30 9.51
N GLY A 78 13.25 -4.53 9.31
CA GLY A 78 13.42 -5.59 10.29
C GLY A 78 12.35 -6.66 10.18
N LYS A 79 12.43 -7.62 11.09
CA LYS A 79 11.42 -8.67 11.25
C LYS A 79 10.10 -8.06 11.74
N ASN A 80 9.00 -8.76 11.46
CA ASN A 80 7.65 -8.35 11.87
C ASN A 80 7.26 -6.98 11.33
N ALA A 81 7.68 -6.66 10.10
CA ALA A 81 7.43 -5.36 9.47
C ALA A 81 5.93 -5.01 9.43
N ILE A 82 5.05 -5.99 9.23
CA ILE A 82 3.59 -5.77 9.23
C ILE A 82 3.07 -5.42 10.62
N ASP A 83 3.47 -6.11 11.67
CA ASP A 83 3.01 -5.83 13.03
C ASP A 83 3.45 -4.42 13.47
N GLN A 84 4.68 -4.05 13.14
CA GLN A 84 5.22 -2.72 13.40
C GLN A 84 4.49 -1.67 12.56
N PHE A 85 4.16 -1.97 11.31
CA PHE A 85 3.40 -1.06 10.45
C PHE A 85 2.01 -0.78 11.03
N LEU A 86 1.27 -1.83 11.40
CA LEU A 86 -0.07 -1.70 11.98
C LEU A 86 -0.04 -0.96 13.33
N THR A 87 0.94 -1.29 14.18
CA THR A 87 1.15 -0.58 15.45
C THR A 87 1.38 0.92 15.21
N LYS A 88 2.22 1.24 14.23
CA LYS A 88 2.51 2.63 13.86
C LYS A 88 1.27 3.35 13.33
N LEU A 89 0.44 2.71 12.51
CA LEU A 89 -0.81 3.30 12.04
C LEU A 89 -1.80 3.58 13.18
N LEU A 90 -1.90 2.69 14.18
CA LEU A 90 -2.70 2.93 15.38
C LEU A 90 -2.12 4.07 16.24
N ASP A 91 -0.80 4.17 16.33
CA ASP A 91 -0.14 5.30 17.00
C ASP A 91 -0.49 6.63 16.29
N GLU A 92 -0.61 6.65 14.96
CA GLU A 92 -1.02 7.84 14.19
C GLU A 92 -2.46 8.24 14.48
N GLU A 93 -3.39 7.27 14.53
CA GLU A 93 -4.79 7.54 14.85
C GLU A 93 -4.95 8.21 16.23
N ASN A 94 -4.11 7.85 17.21
CA ASN A 94 -4.16 8.48 18.53
C ASN A 94 -3.52 9.88 18.58
N GLN A 95 -2.79 10.27 17.54
CA GLN A 95 -2.07 11.56 17.45
C GLN A 95 -2.80 12.61 16.61
N PHE A 96 -3.82 12.22 15.83
CA PHE A 96 -4.60 13.09 14.96
C PHE A 96 -6.10 12.89 15.13
#